data_AF-A0A704CQD4-F1
#
_entry.id   AF-A0A704CQD4-F1
#
_cell.length_a   1.000
_cell.length_b   1.000
_cell.length_c   1.000
_cell.angle_alpha   90.00
_cell.angle_beta   90.00
_cell.angle_gamma   90.00
#
_symmetry.space_group_name_H-M   'P 1'
#
loop_
_entity.id
_entity.type
_entity.pdbx_description
1 polymer ?
#
loop_
_entity_poly.entity_id
_entity_poly.type
_entity_poly.pdbx_seq_one_letter_code
_entity_poly.pdbx_strand_id
1 'polypeptide(L)'
;RGDTTVGNLSVYQENTVSLDPSRLPDDAEVTQTDVRVVPTEGAVVEAKFHTRIGARALMTLKREDGSAIPFGAQVTVNGQDGSAALVDTDSQVYLTGLADKGELTVKWGAQQCRVNYQLPAHKGIAGLYQMSGLCR
;
A
#
# COMPACT_ATOMS: atom_id res chain seq x y z
N ARG A 1 -18.68 -4.72 4.66
CA ARG A 1 -18.46 -6.19 4.78
C ARG A 1 -17.85 -6.65 3.47
N GLY A 2 -16.85 -7.53 3.51
CA GLY A 2 -15.93 -7.80 2.40
C GLY A 2 -15.68 -9.29 2.19
N ASP A 3 -16.74 -10.10 2.30
CA ASP A 3 -16.67 -11.56 2.33
C ASP A 3 -17.47 -12.14 1.17
N THR A 4 -16.98 -13.24 0.58
CA THR A 4 -17.65 -13.96 -0.50
C THR A 4 -17.31 -15.44 -0.45
N THR A 5 -18.11 -16.27 -1.12
CA THR A 5 -17.88 -17.71 -1.25
C THR A 5 -17.62 -18.05 -2.71
N VAL A 6 -16.54 -18.79 -2.97
CA VAL A 6 -16.19 -19.30 -4.30
C VAL A 6 -16.25 -20.83 -4.26
N GLY A 7 -16.92 -21.42 -5.26
CA GLY A 7 -16.97 -22.87 -5.44
C GLY A 7 -15.91 -23.39 -6.42
N ASN A 8 -15.93 -24.70 -6.69
CA ASN A 8 -15.11 -25.37 -7.72
C ASN A 8 -13.59 -25.36 -7.45
N LEU A 9 -13.17 -25.60 -6.21
CA LEU A 9 -11.76 -25.87 -5.90
C LEU A 9 -11.46 -27.36 -6.05
N SER A 10 -10.31 -27.69 -6.64
CA SER A 10 -9.80 -29.05 -6.72
C SER A 10 -9.28 -29.50 -5.35
N VAL A 11 -9.80 -30.61 -4.83
CA VAL A 11 -9.37 -31.19 -3.55
C VAL A 11 -7.94 -31.73 -3.64
N TYR A 12 -7.18 -31.58 -2.55
CA TYR A 12 -5.78 -31.99 -2.43
C TYR A 12 -4.84 -31.39 -3.48
N GLN A 13 -5.26 -30.30 -4.15
CA GLN A 13 -4.49 -29.60 -5.17
C GLN A 13 -4.34 -28.12 -4.79
N GLU A 14 -3.29 -27.50 -5.30
CA GLU A 14 -3.12 -26.05 -5.19
C GLU A 14 -4.17 -25.35 -6.05
N ASN A 15 -4.97 -24.50 -5.43
CA ASN A 15 -5.91 -23.61 -6.10
C ASN A 15 -5.49 -22.17 -5.87
N THR A 16 -5.42 -21.37 -6.93
CA THR A 16 -5.17 -19.94 -6.83
C THR A 16 -6.51 -19.20 -6.86
N VAL A 17 -6.80 -18.48 -5.78
CA VAL A 17 -7.95 -17.59 -5.67
C VAL A 17 -7.47 -16.17 -5.92
N SER A 18 -8.00 -15.53 -6.96
CA SER A 18 -7.57 -14.21 -7.40
C SER A 18 -8.70 -13.18 -7.22
N LEU A 19 -8.32 -11.94 -6.91
CA LEU A 19 -9.21 -10.79 -6.80
C LEU A 19 -8.91 -9.81 -7.94
N ASP A 20 -9.94 -9.32 -8.63
CA ASP A 20 -9.81 -8.32 -9.69
C ASP A 20 -9.66 -6.90 -9.09
N PRO A 21 -8.46 -6.28 -9.13
CA PRO A 21 -8.25 -4.98 -8.53
C PRO A 21 -8.92 -3.84 -9.33
N SER A 22 -9.32 -4.06 -10.58
CA SER A 22 -9.96 -3.04 -11.41
C SER A 22 -11.38 -2.67 -10.96
N ARG A 23 -11.99 -3.54 -10.15
CA ARG A 23 -13.34 -3.36 -9.58
C ARG A 23 -13.31 -2.87 -8.14
N LEU A 24 -12.12 -2.59 -7.60
CA LEU A 24 -12.01 -2.02 -6.26
C LEU A 24 -12.48 -0.56 -6.27
N PRO A 25 -13.09 -0.09 -5.17
CA PRO A 25 -13.28 1.33 -4.93
C PRO A 25 -11.97 2.12 -5.04
N ASP A 26 -12.06 3.39 -5.42
CA ASP A 26 -10.88 4.26 -5.61
C ASP A 26 -10.02 4.43 -4.34
N ASP A 27 -10.63 4.25 -3.17
CA ASP A 27 -10.06 4.34 -1.84
C ASP A 27 -9.71 2.97 -1.23
N ALA A 28 -9.70 1.90 -2.02
CA ALA A 28 -9.33 0.57 -1.57
C ALA A 28 -8.17 0.02 -2.39
N GLU A 29 -7.19 -0.56 -1.70
CA GLU A 29 -6.09 -1.28 -2.32
C GLU A 29 -5.89 -2.64 -1.66
N VAL A 30 -5.43 -3.62 -2.43
CA VAL A 30 -5.16 -4.98 -1.95
C VAL A 30 -3.68 -5.26 -2.17
N THR A 31 -2.96 -5.60 -1.09
CA THR A 31 -1.50 -5.82 -1.15
C THR A 31 -1.15 -7.06 -1.99
N GLN A 32 -2.02 -8.07 -1.99
CA GLN A 32 -1.83 -9.34 -2.67
C GLN A 32 -3.13 -9.76 -3.32
N THR A 33 -3.16 -9.80 -4.65
CA THR A 33 -4.35 -10.14 -5.44
C THR A 33 -4.59 -11.64 -5.56
N ASP A 34 -3.63 -12.47 -5.15
CA ASP A 34 -3.67 -13.92 -5.38
C ASP A 34 -3.32 -14.68 -4.10
N VAL A 35 -4.21 -15.55 -3.65
CA VAL A 35 -4.02 -16.42 -2.48
C VAL A 35 -4.07 -17.87 -2.92
N ARG A 36 -3.11 -18.68 -2.46
CA ARG A 36 -3.05 -20.11 -2.75
C ARG A 36 -3.62 -20.90 -1.59
N VAL A 37 -4.52 -21.84 -1.89
CA VAL A 37 -5.16 -22.72 -0.91
C VAL A 37 -5.11 -24.18 -1.38
N VAL A 38 -5.02 -25.10 -0.43
CA VAL A 38 -5.03 -26.55 -0.68
C VAL A 38 -6.14 -27.18 0.18
N PRO A 39 -7.39 -27.26 -0.30
CA PRO A 39 -8.50 -27.79 0.47
C PRO A 39 -8.47 -29.33 0.50
N THR A 40 -8.86 -29.92 1.62
CA THR A 40 -9.21 -31.35 1.69
C THR A 40 -10.64 -31.58 1.24
N GLU A 41 -11.05 -32.83 1.05
CA GLU A 41 -12.44 -33.16 0.72
C GLU A 41 -13.42 -32.61 1.78
N GLY A 42 -14.44 -31.89 1.32
CA GLY A 42 -15.46 -31.26 2.17
C GLY A 42 -14.98 -30.06 3.00
N ALA A 43 -13.72 -29.63 2.89
CA ALA A 43 -13.21 -28.51 3.68
C ALA A 43 -13.67 -27.15 3.18
N VAL A 44 -13.97 -26.26 4.12
CA VAL A 44 -14.10 -24.81 3.87
C VAL A 44 -12.77 -24.17 4.28
N VAL A 45 -12.09 -23.56 3.32
CA VAL A 45 -10.79 -22.90 3.52
C VAL A 45 -10.93 -21.39 3.40
N GLU A 46 -10.26 -20.65 4.29
CA GLU A 46 -10.22 -19.19 4.26
C GLU A 46 -9.14 -18.71 3.28
N ALA A 47 -9.52 -17.91 2.29
CA ALA A 47 -8.60 -17.17 1.43
C ALA A 47 -8.61 -15.69 1.85
N LYS A 48 -7.63 -15.29 2.67
CA LYS A 48 -7.61 -13.94 3.28
C LYS A 48 -6.84 -12.93 2.44
N PHE A 49 -7.54 -11.86 2.03
CA PHE A 49 -6.96 -10.72 1.31
C PHE A 49 -6.74 -9.54 2.26
N HIS A 50 -5.51 -9.05 2.35
CA HIS A 50 -5.19 -7.87 3.16
C HIS A 50 -5.47 -6.61 2.34
N THR A 51 -6.48 -5.85 2.77
CA THR A 51 -6.89 -4.59 2.15
C THR A 51 -6.40 -3.39 2.95
N ARG A 52 -6.07 -2.31 2.25
CA ARG A 52 -5.82 -0.99 2.81
C ARG A 52 -6.89 -0.06 2.30
N ILE A 53 -7.61 0.56 3.24
CA ILE A 53 -8.65 1.54 2.94
C ILE A 53 -8.09 2.93 3.22
N GLY A 54 -8.23 3.83 2.25
CA GLY A 54 -7.79 5.22 2.32
C GLY A 54 -7.23 5.71 1.00
N ALA A 55 -6.74 6.94 1.01
CA ALA A 55 -6.20 7.58 -0.16
C ALA A 55 -4.89 6.92 -0.63
N ARG A 56 -4.65 7.02 -1.94
CA ARG A 56 -3.40 6.61 -2.59
C ARG A 56 -2.65 7.85 -3.04
N ALA A 57 -1.38 7.94 -2.73
CA ALA A 57 -0.56 9.09 -3.07
C ALA A 57 0.78 8.68 -3.67
N LEU A 58 1.23 9.46 -4.65
CA LEU A 58 2.60 9.45 -5.14
C LEU A 58 3.28 10.71 -4.60
N MET A 59 4.19 10.53 -3.66
CA MET A 59 4.85 11.62 -2.95
C MET A 59 6.31 11.73 -3.38
N THR A 60 6.74 12.91 -3.82
CA THR A 60 8.17 13.21 -4.03
C THR A 60 8.79 13.71 -2.73
N LEU A 61 9.83 13.05 -2.25
CA LEU A 61 10.50 13.35 -0.99
C LEU A 61 11.82 14.09 -1.23
N LYS A 62 12.09 15.12 -0.43
CA LYS A 62 13.37 15.83 -0.42
C LYS A 62 13.84 16.05 1.02
N ARG A 63 15.15 16.00 1.24
CA ARG A 63 15.75 16.36 2.55
C ARG A 63 15.73 17.88 2.75
N GLU A 64 15.88 18.33 3.99
CA GLU A 64 15.96 19.77 4.33
C GLU A 64 17.10 20.49 3.61
N ASP A 65 18.20 19.81 3.33
CA ASP A 65 19.35 20.34 2.57
C ASP A 65 19.09 20.39 1.05
N GLY A 66 17.91 20.01 0.59
CA GLY A 66 17.52 19.94 -0.82
C GLY A 66 18.02 18.69 -1.54
N SER A 67 18.74 17.79 -0.86
CA SER A 67 19.21 16.54 -1.45
C SER A 67 18.09 15.49 -1.61
N ALA A 68 18.32 14.58 -2.55
CA ALA A 68 17.44 13.45 -2.84
C ALA A 68 17.43 12.42 -1.70
N ILE A 69 16.28 11.77 -1.49
CA ILE A 69 16.22 10.60 -0.62
C ILE A 69 16.75 9.39 -1.40
N PRO A 70 17.65 8.59 -0.81
CA PRO A 70 18.25 7.48 -1.54
C PRO A 70 17.22 6.42 -1.93
N PHE A 71 17.43 5.80 -3.09
CA PHE A 71 16.70 4.63 -3.54
C PHE A 71 16.68 3.53 -2.48
N GLY A 72 15.52 2.90 -2.30
CA GLY A 72 15.33 1.84 -1.32
C GLY A 72 15.21 2.33 0.13
N ALA A 73 15.13 3.64 0.38
CA ALA A 73 14.74 4.15 1.68
C ALA A 73 13.34 3.63 2.06
N GLN A 74 13.19 3.16 3.29
CA GLN A 74 11.93 2.63 3.79
C GLN A 74 11.08 3.76 4.34
N VAL A 75 9.84 3.87 3.86
CA VAL A 75 8.84 4.82 4.34
C VAL A 75 7.75 4.06 5.07
N THR A 76 7.41 4.48 6.27
CA THR A 76 6.31 3.92 7.07
C THR A 76 5.32 5.01 7.45
N VAL A 77 4.03 4.73 7.32
CA VAL A 77 2.96 5.63 7.77
C VAL A 77 2.76 5.43 9.27
N ASN A 78 2.98 6.48 10.07
CA ASN A 78 2.88 6.38 11.52
C ASN A 78 1.41 6.09 11.92
N GLY A 79 1.21 5.09 12.78
CA GLY A 79 -0.12 4.66 13.21
C GLY A 79 -0.82 3.67 12.27
N GLN A 80 -0.17 3.23 11.19
CA GLN A 80 -0.68 2.20 10.30
C GLN A 80 0.31 1.02 10.24
N ASP A 81 -0.06 -0.09 10.89
CA ASP A 81 0.77 -1.29 10.91
C ASP A 81 0.96 -1.89 9.52
N GLY A 82 2.19 -2.31 9.22
CA GLY A 82 2.55 -2.93 7.94
C GLY A 82 2.67 -1.97 6.75
N SER A 83 2.53 -0.65 6.95
CA SER A 83 2.57 0.40 5.91
C SER A 83 3.97 0.71 5.34
N ALA A 84 4.80 -0.31 5.10
CA ALA A 84 6.12 -0.11 4.51
C ALA A 84 6.03 0.11 2.99
N ALA A 85 6.57 1.22 2.52
CA ALA A 85 6.82 1.53 1.11
C ALA A 85 8.31 1.83 0.89
N LEU A 86 8.74 1.78 -0.36
CA LEU A 86 10.12 2.05 -0.75
C LEU A 86 10.20 3.28 -1.64
N VAL A 87 11.27 4.05 -1.46
CA VAL A 87 11.59 5.18 -2.33
C VAL A 87 12.23 4.68 -3.62
N ASP A 88 11.74 5.18 -4.75
CA ASP A 88 12.27 4.90 -6.09
C ASP A 88 13.49 5.75 -6.45
N THR A 89 13.97 5.62 -7.70
CA THR A 89 15.17 6.33 -8.18
C THR A 89 14.96 7.83 -8.33
N ASP A 90 13.72 8.29 -8.45
CA ASP A 90 13.34 9.70 -8.60
C ASP A 90 13.01 10.35 -7.25
N SER A 91 13.35 9.69 -6.14
CA SER A 91 12.97 10.09 -4.78
C SER A 91 11.46 10.14 -4.57
N GLN A 92 10.70 9.31 -5.27
CA GLN A 92 9.25 9.21 -5.11
C GLN A 92 8.88 7.96 -4.32
N VAL A 93 7.76 8.02 -3.62
CA VAL A 93 7.20 6.89 -2.88
C VAL A 93 5.71 6.77 -3.15
N TYR A 94 5.27 5.54 -3.40
CA TYR A 94 3.87 5.18 -3.55
C TYR A 94 3.30 4.74 -2.20
N LEU A 95 2.26 5.43 -1.74
CA LEU A 95 1.67 5.27 -0.41
C LEU A 95 0.16 5.01 -0.53
N THR A 96 -0.36 4.15 0.34
CA THR A 96 -1.71 3.56 0.19
C THR A 96 -2.38 3.43 1.54
N GLY A 97 -3.70 3.65 1.57
CA GLY A 97 -4.47 3.67 2.82
C GLY A 97 -4.18 4.91 3.68
N LEU A 98 -3.82 6.03 3.05
CA LEU A 98 -3.53 7.28 3.77
C LEU A 98 -4.81 7.94 4.28
N ALA A 99 -4.72 8.53 5.47
CA ALA A 99 -5.71 9.48 5.98
C ALA A 99 -5.49 10.87 5.35
N ASP A 100 -6.42 11.81 5.56
CA ASP A 100 -6.30 13.18 5.03
C ASP A 100 -5.05 13.93 5.49
N LYS A 101 -4.53 13.56 6.67
CA LYS A 101 -3.29 14.09 7.24
C LYS A 101 -2.60 13.02 8.07
N GLY A 102 -1.28 13.10 8.15
CA GLY A 102 -0.49 12.20 8.99
C GLY A 102 0.99 12.51 8.95
N GLU A 103 1.75 11.61 9.56
CA GLU A 103 3.20 11.66 9.61
C GLU A 103 3.78 10.38 9.01
N LEU A 104 4.86 10.51 8.24
CA LEU A 104 5.64 9.41 7.70
C LEU A 104 7.00 9.40 8.38
N THR A 105 7.52 8.21 8.64
CA THR A 105 8.91 8.00 9.02
C THR A 105 9.66 7.41 7.84
N VAL A 106 10.72 8.09 7.41
CA VAL A 106 11.59 7.67 6.31
C VAL A 106 12.93 7.24 6.91
N LYS A 107 13.40 6.03 6.59
CA LYS A 107 14.64 5.46 7.14
C LYS A 107 15.52 4.89 6.04
N TRP A 108 16.80 5.22 6.07
CA TRP A 108 17.83 4.60 5.22
C TRP A 108 19.11 4.38 6.03
N GLY A 109 19.56 3.14 6.10
CA GLY A 109 20.69 2.76 6.97
C GLY A 109 20.45 3.17 8.42
N ALA A 110 21.38 3.96 8.98
CA ALA A 110 21.31 4.50 10.34
C ALA A 110 20.59 5.87 10.42
N GLN A 111 20.23 6.46 9.28
CA GLN A 111 19.59 7.77 9.23
C GLN A 111 18.07 7.62 9.11
N GLN A 112 17.34 8.55 9.71
CA GLN A 112 15.89 8.65 9.60
C GLN A 112 15.45 10.11 9.60
N CYS A 113 14.31 10.40 9.00
CA CYS A 113 13.65 11.70 9.04
C CYS A 113 12.14 11.52 9.03
N ARG A 114 11.41 12.60 9.34
CA ARG A 114 9.94 12.62 9.39
C ARG A 114 9.37 13.59 8.38
N VAL A 115 8.22 13.21 7.82
CA VAL A 115 7.48 13.99 6.83
C VAL A 115 6.05 14.13 7.29
N ASN A 116 5.61 15.36 7.53
CA ASN A 116 4.20 15.64 7.73
C ASN A 116 3.53 15.84 6.38
N TYR A 117 2.37 15.21 6.17
CA TYR A 117 1.62 15.34 4.93
C TYR A 117 0.18 15.73 5.18
N GLN A 118 -0.39 16.41 4.20
CA GLN A 118 -1.81 16.70 4.10
C GLN A 118 -2.23 16.50 2.65
N LEU A 119 -3.26 15.69 2.43
CA LEU A 119 -3.73 15.40 1.09
C LEU A 119 -4.30 16.67 0.44
N PRO A 120 -3.95 16.97 -0.82
CA PRO A 120 -4.52 18.10 -1.52
C PRO A 120 -6.01 17.86 -1.82
N ALA A 121 -6.76 18.94 -2.09
CA ALA A 121 -8.21 18.86 -2.30
C ALA A 121 -8.61 18.09 -3.58
N HIS A 122 -7.70 17.98 -4.55
CA HIS A 122 -7.97 17.36 -5.85
C HIS A 122 -7.12 16.11 -6.05
N LYS A 123 -7.77 15.03 -6.52
CA LYS A 123 -7.10 13.81 -7.00
C LYS A 123 -6.52 14.07 -8.39
N GLY A 124 -5.35 13.50 -8.67
CA GLY A 124 -4.76 13.50 -10.00
C GLY A 124 -5.50 12.57 -10.97
N ILE A 125 -4.99 12.51 -12.20
CA ILE A 125 -5.64 11.87 -13.37
C ILE A 125 -5.91 10.37 -13.16
N ALA A 126 -5.15 9.69 -12.30
CA ALA A 126 -5.26 8.25 -12.01
C ALA A 126 -5.93 7.94 -10.66
N GLY A 127 -6.63 8.91 -10.04
CA GLY A 127 -7.18 8.75 -8.68
C GLY A 127 -6.12 8.79 -7.58
N LEU A 128 -4.87 9.13 -7.94
CA LEU A 128 -3.72 9.29 -7.04
C LEU A 128 -3.54 10.76 -6.66
N TYR A 129 -3.25 11.02 -5.39
CA TYR A 129 -2.79 12.34 -4.96
C TYR A 129 -1.31 12.50 -5.28
N GLN A 130 -0.96 13.51 -6.07
CA GLN A 130 0.45 13.88 -6.30
C GLN A 130 0.83 15.01 -5.34
N MET A 131 1.91 14.82 -4.59
CA MET A 131 2.38 15.84 -3.64
C MET A 131 3.89 15.74 -3.42
N SER A 132 4.44 16.76 -2.76
CA SER A 132 5.84 16.81 -2.37
C SER A 132 5.96 16.98 -0.86
N GLY A 133 6.92 16.30 -0.25
CA GLY A 133 7.18 16.34 1.19
C GLY A 133 8.64 16.69 1.50
N LEU A 134 8.84 17.52 2.53
CA LEU A 134 10.16 17.79 3.09
C LEU A 134 10.41 16.88 4.28
N CYS A 135 11.55 16.21 4.26
CA CYS A 135 11.97 15.28 5.30
C CYS A 135 12.89 15.99 6.29
N ARG A 136 12.41 16.12 7.54
CA ARG A 136 13.07 16.79 8.66
C ARG A 136 13.67 15.81 9.65
#